data_AF-A0A7J3WGC9-F1
#
_entry.id   AF-A0A7J3WGC9-F1
#
_cell.length_a   1.000
_cell.length_b   1.000
_cell.length_c   1.000
_cell.angle_alpha   90.00
_cell.angle_beta   90.00
_cell.angle_gamma   90.00
#
_symmetry.space_group_name_H-M   'P 1'
#
loop_
_entity.id
_entity.type
_entity.pdbx_description
1 polymer ?
#
loop_
_entity_poly.entity_id
_entity_poly.type
_entity_poly.pdbx_seq_one_letter_code
_entity_poly.pdbx_strand_id
1 'polypeptide(L)'
;MSTCNGDMWCERARDVADGWEQIGRLPPIWQRWGEALTGDLLSLDGVSVVFKIGGGLGLIGAKHVVALNDVSFTLPDKSEIVALVGESGSGKSTIARLALGLLRPTVGKIMYKGREISDWLKVDKERFRREVQSVFQDPYGIYNPYYKVDRFLYIALRKLLHINDAEHARSLIVEAMRSLGMRPEELLGRYPHQLSGGERQRLMLVLALLIKPRLLIADEPVSMIDASLRAIFLENLLELKNKLGLSCLYITHDLITANYVADRALVLCHGRLVEAGKSEEVIRDPLHPYTKLLVDSMLLPDPRSVNVSSVASLDVRRLSELKPERGCVFRYRCPYAMKICEDKEPVLNDVGRDRRVACFLYSDQTISTQLG
;
A
#
# COMPACT_ATOMS: atom_id res chain seq x y z
N MET A 1 -30.84 21.53 29.31
CA MET A 1 -31.05 21.52 27.85
C MET A 1 -29.69 21.57 27.17
N SER A 2 -29.13 20.41 26.84
CA SER A 2 -28.05 20.21 25.86
C SER A 2 -27.59 18.75 25.92
N THR A 3 -28.36 17.86 25.29
CA THR A 3 -27.96 16.47 25.05
C THR A 3 -27.01 16.42 23.85
N CYS A 4 -25.93 15.67 24.04
CA CYS A 4 -24.84 15.47 23.10
C CYS A 4 -25.31 14.60 21.91
N ASN A 5 -25.11 15.09 20.68
CA ASN A 5 -25.35 14.36 19.43
C ASN A 5 -24.17 13.39 19.13
N GLY A 6 -24.11 12.26 19.85
CA GLY A 6 -23.11 11.21 19.65
C GLY A 6 -23.59 9.99 18.85
N ASP A 7 -24.90 9.78 18.71
CA ASP A 7 -25.44 8.45 18.38
C ASP A 7 -25.74 8.22 16.89
N MET A 8 -25.94 9.27 16.11
CA MET A 8 -26.42 9.16 14.71
C MET A 8 -25.39 8.55 13.73
N TRP A 9 -24.10 8.53 14.09
CA TRP A 9 -23.01 8.00 13.25
C TRP A 9 -22.75 6.50 13.50
N CYS A 10 -22.96 6.02 14.73
CA CYS A 10 -22.95 4.59 15.04
C CYS A 10 -24.18 3.88 14.45
N GLU A 11 -25.33 4.55 14.42
CA GLU A 11 -26.57 3.99 13.87
C GLU A 11 -26.47 3.74 12.36
N ARG A 12 -25.91 4.65 11.55
CA ARG A 12 -25.78 4.41 10.10
C ARG A 12 -24.78 3.31 9.72
N ALA A 13 -23.69 3.16 10.48
CA ALA A 13 -22.73 2.08 10.25
C ALA A 13 -23.33 0.72 10.67
N ARG A 14 -24.14 0.70 11.74
CA ARG A 14 -24.96 -0.46 12.11
C ARG A 14 -26.06 -0.73 11.10
N ASP A 15 -26.78 0.25 10.59
CA ASP A 15 -27.83 0.04 9.57
C ASP A 15 -27.27 -0.59 8.28
N VAL A 16 -26.05 -0.22 7.90
CA VAL A 16 -25.35 -0.90 6.81
C VAL A 16 -25.02 -2.32 7.26
N ALA A 17 -24.37 -2.55 8.41
CA ALA A 17 -23.99 -3.89 8.87
C ALA A 17 -25.18 -4.86 9.14
N ASP A 18 -26.23 -4.38 9.80
CA ASP A 18 -27.43 -5.09 10.25
C ASP A 18 -28.37 -5.42 9.08
N GLY A 19 -28.36 -4.60 8.02
CA GLY A 19 -29.07 -4.91 6.77
C GLY A 19 -28.61 -6.20 6.09
N TRP A 20 -27.39 -6.67 6.37
CA TRP A 20 -26.82 -7.89 5.76
C TRP A 20 -27.05 -9.15 6.58
N GLU A 21 -27.21 -9.06 7.91
CA GLU A 21 -27.51 -10.22 8.76
C GLU A 21 -28.92 -10.77 8.51
N GLN A 22 -29.86 -9.92 8.07
CA GLN A 22 -31.22 -10.36 7.70
C GLN A 22 -31.28 -11.17 6.39
N ILE A 23 -30.25 -11.11 5.55
CA ILE A 23 -30.17 -11.84 4.28
C ILE A 23 -29.12 -12.94 4.46
N GLY A 24 -29.55 -14.12 4.95
CA GLY A 24 -28.67 -15.26 5.29
C GLY A 24 -27.76 -15.83 4.17
N ARG A 25 -27.66 -15.16 3.02
CA ARG A 25 -26.65 -15.33 1.98
C ARG A 25 -26.14 -13.97 1.51
N LEU A 26 -24.81 -13.77 1.56
CA LEU A 26 -24.16 -12.67 0.87
C LEU A 26 -24.53 -12.69 -0.62
N PRO A 27 -24.82 -11.54 -1.24
CA PRO A 27 -25.09 -11.47 -2.67
C PRO A 27 -23.93 -12.08 -3.48
N PRO A 28 -24.15 -12.57 -4.72
CA PRO A 28 -23.12 -13.26 -5.51
C PRO A 28 -21.83 -12.45 -5.69
N ILE A 29 -21.90 -11.12 -5.71
CA ILE A 29 -20.71 -10.24 -5.78
C ILE A 29 -19.86 -10.28 -4.49
N TRP A 30 -20.47 -10.62 -3.36
CA TRP A 30 -19.87 -10.71 -2.02
C TRP A 30 -19.54 -12.14 -1.58
N GLN A 31 -19.56 -13.12 -2.48
CA GLN A 31 -18.99 -14.44 -2.19
C GLN A 31 -17.47 -14.36 -2.08
N ARG A 32 -16.89 -15.19 -1.20
CA ARG A 32 -15.44 -15.23 -0.92
C ARG A 32 -14.63 -15.43 -2.21
N TRP A 33 -13.56 -14.67 -2.36
CA TRP A 33 -12.69 -14.63 -3.54
C TRP A 33 -11.69 -15.78 -3.51
N GLY A 34 -12.20 -17.00 -3.76
CA GLY A 34 -11.40 -18.23 -3.87
C GLY A 34 -11.01 -18.87 -2.53
N GLU A 35 -10.43 -20.07 -2.62
CA GLU A 35 -9.84 -20.78 -1.48
C GLU A 35 -8.40 -20.30 -1.23
N ALA A 36 -8.04 -20.05 0.02
CA ALA A 36 -6.68 -19.71 0.41
C ALA A 36 -5.77 -20.93 0.19
N LEU A 37 -4.75 -20.80 -0.66
CA LEU A 37 -3.77 -21.87 -0.85
C LEU A 37 -2.67 -21.76 0.20
N THR A 38 -2.02 -22.89 0.49
CA THR A 38 -0.79 -22.92 1.28
C THR A 38 0.38 -22.45 0.40
N GLY A 39 0.77 -21.18 0.49
CA GLY A 39 1.92 -20.64 -0.25
C GLY A 39 2.00 -19.11 -0.20
N ASP A 40 2.95 -18.56 -0.95
CA ASP A 40 3.11 -17.11 -1.12
C ASP A 40 2.26 -16.60 -2.29
N LEU A 41 1.43 -15.59 -2.04
CA LEU A 41 0.65 -14.92 -3.08
C LEU A 41 1.54 -14.00 -3.91
N LEU A 42 2.40 -13.23 -3.25
CA LEU A 42 3.41 -12.37 -3.86
C LEU A 42 4.74 -12.59 -3.14
N SER A 43 5.82 -12.80 -3.88
CA SER A 43 7.16 -12.84 -3.31
C SER A 43 8.15 -12.02 -4.13
N LEU A 44 9.01 -11.29 -3.42
CA LEU A 44 10.16 -10.60 -3.96
C LEU A 44 11.41 -11.27 -3.39
N ASP A 45 12.35 -11.61 -4.26
CA ASP A 45 13.61 -12.26 -3.89
C ASP A 45 14.78 -11.50 -4.52
N GLY A 46 15.56 -10.83 -3.66
CA GLY A 46 16.77 -10.09 -4.02
C GLY A 46 16.53 -8.94 -4.99
N VAL A 47 15.35 -8.30 -4.93
CA VAL A 47 14.91 -7.39 -5.98
C VAL A 47 15.67 -6.07 -5.92
N SER A 48 16.34 -5.74 -7.03
CA SER A 48 17.02 -4.45 -7.24
C SER A 48 16.56 -3.78 -8.52
N VAL A 49 16.44 -2.45 -8.48
CA VAL A 49 16.01 -1.64 -9.62
C VAL A 49 16.92 -0.42 -9.76
N VAL A 50 17.51 -0.28 -10.93
CA VAL A 50 18.34 0.87 -11.30
C VAL A 50 17.72 1.57 -12.51
N PHE A 51 17.37 2.84 -12.34
CA PHE A 51 16.93 3.70 -13.44
C PHE A 51 18.12 4.44 -14.05
N LYS A 52 18.12 4.57 -15.37
CA LYS A 52 19.03 5.46 -16.10
C LYS A 52 18.30 6.79 -16.32
N ILE A 53 18.84 7.87 -15.78
CA ILE A 53 18.31 9.23 -15.91
C ILE A 53 19.32 10.06 -16.71
N GLY A 54 18.86 10.71 -17.78
CA GLY A 54 19.70 11.44 -18.72
C GLY A 54 20.28 10.57 -19.85
N GLY A 55 21.03 11.17 -20.77
CA GLY A 55 21.67 10.48 -21.90
C GLY A 55 20.95 10.58 -23.26
N GLY A 56 19.95 11.47 -23.41
CA GLY A 56 19.33 11.80 -24.70
C GLY A 56 19.72 13.20 -25.17
N LEU A 57 20.29 13.30 -26.39
CA LEU A 57 20.87 14.50 -27.06
C LEU A 57 21.95 15.26 -26.26
N GLY A 58 23.17 14.71 -26.25
CA GLY A 58 24.34 15.53 -26.62
C GLY A 58 25.35 15.93 -25.56
N LEU A 59 25.03 16.20 -24.28
CA LEU A 59 26.04 16.85 -23.40
C LEU A 59 26.04 16.46 -21.90
N ILE A 60 25.18 15.55 -21.42
CA ILE A 60 25.12 15.19 -19.99
C ILE A 60 25.21 13.67 -19.82
N GLY A 61 26.22 13.21 -19.07
CA GLY A 61 26.44 11.79 -18.78
C GLY A 61 25.23 11.12 -18.10
N ALA A 62 24.96 9.86 -18.45
CA ALA A 62 23.84 9.11 -17.89
C ALA A 62 24.05 8.88 -16.38
N LYS A 63 23.15 9.40 -15.55
CA LYS A 63 23.14 9.18 -14.10
C LYS A 63 22.33 7.93 -13.80
N HIS A 64 22.91 7.02 -13.01
CA HIS A 64 22.20 5.84 -12.52
C HIS A 64 21.59 6.15 -11.15
N VAL A 65 20.31 5.83 -10.97
CA VAL A 65 19.59 5.99 -9.70
C VAL A 65 19.09 4.63 -9.24
N VAL A 66 19.64 4.17 -8.11
CA VAL A 66 19.20 2.93 -7.45
C VAL A 66 17.92 3.20 -6.69
N ALA A 67 16.80 2.71 -7.22
CA ALA A 67 15.47 2.86 -6.62
C ALA A 67 15.15 1.77 -5.61
N LEU A 68 15.62 0.54 -5.85
CA LEU A 68 15.52 -0.60 -4.93
C LEU A 68 16.86 -1.33 -4.91
N ASN A 69 17.24 -1.82 -3.75
CA ASN A 69 18.50 -2.53 -3.55
C ASN A 69 18.27 -3.73 -2.63
N ASP A 70 18.28 -4.93 -3.21
CA ASP A 70 18.16 -6.20 -2.51
C ASP A 70 16.95 -6.27 -1.56
N VAL A 71 15.76 -6.05 -2.13
CA VAL A 71 14.49 -6.10 -1.39
C VAL A 71 13.90 -7.51 -1.49
N SER A 72 13.72 -8.14 -0.33
CA SER A 72 13.12 -9.47 -0.20
C SER A 72 12.00 -9.49 0.83
N PHE A 73 10.79 -9.88 0.42
CA PHE A 73 9.67 -10.12 1.32
C PHE A 73 8.61 -11.00 0.65
N THR A 74 7.74 -11.59 1.48
CA THR A 74 6.62 -12.39 1.03
C THR A 74 5.31 -11.82 1.55
N LEU A 75 4.26 -11.96 0.75
CA LEU A 75 2.90 -11.76 1.13
C LEU A 75 2.20 -13.12 1.00
N PRO A 76 1.82 -13.76 2.10
CA PRO A 76 1.25 -15.10 2.07
C PRO A 76 -0.13 -15.11 1.38
N ASP A 77 -0.51 -16.24 0.81
CA ASP A 77 -1.83 -16.46 0.17
C ASP A 77 -2.95 -16.67 1.20
N LYS A 78 -3.00 -15.78 2.19
CA LYS A 78 -4.08 -15.62 3.18
C LYS A 78 -4.59 -14.17 3.15
N SER A 79 -5.83 -13.96 3.59
CA SER A 79 -6.47 -12.64 3.65
C SER A 79 -5.73 -11.72 4.62
N GLU A 80 -4.74 -10.98 4.12
CA GLU A 80 -3.82 -10.18 4.90
C GLU A 80 -3.56 -8.85 4.21
N ILE A 81 -3.48 -7.78 5.01
CA ILE A 81 -3.05 -6.47 4.57
C ILE A 81 -1.62 -6.26 5.08
N VAL A 82 -0.67 -6.14 4.14
CA VAL A 82 0.71 -5.80 4.45
C VAL A 82 0.95 -4.34 4.10
N ALA A 83 1.28 -3.53 5.10
CA ALA A 83 1.66 -2.15 4.89
C ALA A 83 3.11 -2.03 4.42
N LEU A 84 3.36 -1.24 3.39
CA LEU A 84 4.68 -0.80 2.97
C LEU A 84 4.80 0.70 3.22
N VAL A 85 5.64 1.07 4.18
CA VAL A 85 5.73 2.42 4.72
C VAL A 85 7.11 3.03 4.52
N GLY A 86 7.17 4.35 4.39
CA GLY A 86 8.43 5.08 4.26
C GLY A 86 8.23 6.47 3.66
N GLU A 87 9.28 7.29 3.69
CA GLU A 87 9.28 8.65 3.14
C GLU A 87 9.06 8.68 1.63
N SER A 88 8.70 9.85 1.11
CA SER A 88 8.66 10.09 -0.33
C SER A 88 10.01 9.75 -0.97
N GLY A 89 9.99 9.09 -2.13
CA GLY A 89 11.21 8.67 -2.83
C GLY A 89 11.91 7.43 -2.27
N SER A 90 11.38 6.75 -1.24
CA SER A 90 12.02 5.56 -0.65
C SER A 90 11.96 4.30 -1.53
N GLY A 91 11.22 4.29 -2.64
CA GLY A 91 11.09 3.15 -3.56
C GLY A 91 9.73 2.44 -3.54
N LYS A 92 8.78 2.90 -2.71
CA LYS A 92 7.42 2.36 -2.55
C LYS A 92 6.66 2.15 -3.88
N SER A 93 6.49 3.21 -4.66
CA SER A 93 5.81 3.12 -5.96
C SER A 93 6.58 2.31 -7.00
N THR A 94 7.90 2.08 -6.82
CA THR A 94 8.67 1.15 -7.64
C THR A 94 8.24 -0.29 -7.36
N ILE A 95 8.06 -0.66 -6.09
CA ILE A 95 7.54 -1.97 -5.68
C ILE A 95 6.10 -2.16 -6.21
N ALA A 96 5.25 -1.13 -6.12
CA ALA A 96 3.90 -1.16 -6.69
C ALA A 96 3.91 -1.52 -8.19
N ARG A 97 4.76 -0.82 -8.97
CA ARG A 97 4.89 -1.04 -10.42
C ARG A 97 5.45 -2.42 -10.76
N LEU A 98 6.37 -2.95 -9.96
CA LEU A 98 6.86 -4.32 -10.12
C LEU A 98 5.75 -5.34 -9.87
N ALA A 99 5.00 -5.20 -8.77
CA ALA A 99 3.90 -6.10 -8.41
C ALA A 99 2.76 -6.09 -9.45
N LEU A 100 2.55 -4.94 -10.12
CA LEU A 100 1.58 -4.80 -11.21
C LEU A 100 2.12 -5.27 -12.59
N GLY A 101 3.38 -5.69 -12.67
CA GLY A 101 4.01 -6.09 -13.93
C GLY A 101 4.24 -4.92 -14.91
N LEU A 102 4.22 -3.68 -14.41
CA LEU A 102 4.49 -2.47 -15.19
C LEU A 102 5.98 -2.16 -15.30
N LEU A 103 6.78 -2.74 -14.41
CA LEU A 103 8.24 -2.64 -14.39
C LEU A 103 8.84 -4.03 -14.27
N ARG A 104 10.06 -4.22 -14.79
CA ARG A 104 10.87 -5.42 -14.56
C ARG A 104 12.03 -5.09 -13.61
N PRO A 105 12.38 -5.99 -12.69
CA PRO A 105 13.55 -5.80 -11.85
C PRO A 105 14.83 -5.81 -12.70
N THR A 106 15.86 -5.09 -12.26
CA THR A 106 17.20 -5.17 -12.86
C THR A 106 17.91 -6.45 -12.41
N VAL A 107 17.74 -6.81 -11.14
CA VAL A 107 18.25 -8.04 -10.51
C VAL A 107 17.17 -8.59 -9.58
N GLY A 108 17.16 -9.90 -9.39
CA GLY A 108 16.19 -10.59 -8.53
C GLY A 108 14.92 -10.97 -9.27
N LYS A 109 13.96 -11.52 -8.52
CA LYS A 109 12.72 -12.07 -9.07
C LYS A 109 11.51 -11.57 -8.30
N ILE A 110 10.41 -11.43 -9.03
CA ILE A 110 9.10 -11.16 -8.45
C ILE A 110 8.10 -12.21 -8.96
N MET A 111 7.48 -12.91 -8.01
CA MET A 111 6.58 -14.03 -8.31
C MET A 111 5.19 -13.76 -7.76
N TYR A 112 4.19 -14.19 -8.52
CA TYR A 112 2.78 -14.20 -8.15
C TYR A 112 2.27 -15.64 -8.20
N LYS A 113 1.79 -16.17 -7.07
CA LYS A 113 1.38 -17.58 -6.88
C LYS A 113 2.45 -18.57 -7.38
N GLY A 114 3.70 -18.35 -6.98
CA GLY A 114 4.84 -19.21 -7.33
C GLY A 114 5.32 -19.14 -8.78
N ARG A 115 4.73 -18.27 -9.63
CA ARG A 115 5.16 -18.05 -11.02
C ARG A 115 5.66 -16.62 -11.20
N GLU A 116 6.77 -16.43 -11.92
CA GLU A 116 7.28 -15.09 -12.23
C GLU A 116 6.24 -14.22 -12.95
N ILE A 117 6.11 -12.96 -12.54
CA ILE A 117 5.17 -12.01 -13.16
C ILE A 117 5.50 -11.82 -14.65
N SER A 118 6.77 -11.87 -15.01
CA SER A 118 7.23 -11.77 -16.41
C SER A 118 6.61 -12.85 -17.31
N ASP A 119 6.37 -14.05 -16.78
CA ASP A 119 5.80 -15.17 -17.52
C ASP A 119 4.27 -15.14 -17.51
N TRP A 120 3.66 -14.69 -16.40
CA TRP A 120 2.24 -14.34 -16.39
C TRP A 120 1.88 -13.38 -17.52
N LEU A 121 2.67 -12.32 -17.70
CA LEU A 121 2.43 -11.31 -18.74
C LEU A 121 2.63 -11.83 -20.18
N LYS A 122 3.36 -12.92 -20.38
CA LYS A 122 3.55 -13.56 -21.70
C LYS A 122 2.45 -14.57 -22.00
N VAL A 123 2.09 -15.39 -21.01
CA VAL A 123 1.22 -16.56 -21.19
C VAL A 123 -0.25 -16.23 -20.96
N ASP A 124 -0.56 -15.52 -19.87
CA ASP A 124 -1.95 -15.28 -19.43
C ASP A 124 -2.08 -13.92 -18.74
N LYS A 125 -1.84 -12.88 -19.54
CA LYS A 125 -1.81 -11.48 -19.09
C LYS A 125 -3.17 -11.01 -18.58
N GLU A 126 -4.26 -11.47 -19.20
CA GLU A 126 -5.62 -11.06 -18.84
C GLU A 126 -6.01 -11.64 -17.48
N ARG A 127 -5.72 -12.92 -17.23
CA ARG A 127 -5.94 -13.51 -15.91
C ARG A 127 -5.10 -12.83 -14.83
N PHE A 128 -3.81 -12.60 -15.09
CA PHE A 128 -2.95 -11.89 -14.14
C PHE A 128 -3.53 -10.51 -13.79
N ARG A 129 -3.97 -9.75 -14.80
CA ARG A 129 -4.61 -8.46 -14.59
C ARG A 129 -5.93 -8.57 -13.83
N ARG A 130 -6.71 -9.64 -13.99
CA ARG A 130 -7.91 -9.85 -13.17
C ARG A 130 -7.56 -10.16 -11.72
N GLU A 131 -6.54 -10.98 -11.51
CA GLU A 131 -6.13 -11.43 -10.17
C GLU A 131 -5.35 -10.38 -9.37
N VAL A 132 -4.66 -9.45 -10.05
CA VAL A 132 -3.87 -8.36 -9.45
C VAL A 132 -4.40 -7.01 -9.94
N GLN A 133 -5.03 -6.26 -9.03
CA GLN A 133 -5.60 -4.93 -9.32
C GLN A 133 -4.91 -3.85 -8.48
N SER A 134 -5.11 -2.60 -8.86
CA SER A 134 -4.49 -1.45 -8.19
C SER A 134 -5.48 -0.36 -7.81
N VAL A 135 -5.22 0.30 -6.69
CA VAL A 135 -5.80 1.61 -6.33
C VAL A 135 -4.64 2.61 -6.25
N PHE A 136 -4.63 3.64 -7.09
CA PHE A 136 -3.56 4.64 -7.15
C PHE A 136 -3.89 5.93 -6.38
N GLN A 137 -2.83 6.66 -6.05
CA GLN A 137 -2.80 7.93 -5.33
C GLN A 137 -3.68 9.02 -5.96
N ASP A 138 -3.70 9.08 -7.29
CA ASP A 138 -4.46 10.07 -8.06
C ASP A 138 -5.79 9.48 -8.54
N PRO A 139 -6.92 9.70 -7.84
CA PRO A 139 -8.22 9.26 -8.32
C PRO A 139 -8.66 10.01 -9.58
N TYR A 140 -8.00 11.10 -9.97
CA TYR A 140 -8.35 11.91 -11.15
C TYR A 140 -7.76 11.32 -12.44
N GLY A 141 -6.51 10.87 -12.40
CA GLY A 141 -5.78 10.35 -13.57
C GLY A 141 -6.18 8.95 -14.06
N ILE A 142 -7.04 8.24 -13.33
CA ILE A 142 -7.43 6.85 -13.64
C ILE A 142 -8.56 6.80 -14.68
N TYR A 143 -9.36 7.86 -14.74
CA TYR A 143 -10.53 7.89 -15.58
C TYR A 143 -10.24 8.53 -16.92
N ASN A 144 -10.71 7.92 -18.01
CA ASN A 144 -10.78 8.62 -19.29
C ASN A 144 -11.87 9.71 -19.17
N PRO A 145 -11.53 11.00 -19.27
CA PRO A 145 -12.48 12.09 -19.03
C PRO A 145 -13.62 12.12 -20.05
N TYR A 146 -13.45 11.45 -21.20
CA TYR A 146 -14.43 11.38 -22.29
C TYR A 146 -15.41 10.21 -22.15
N TYR A 147 -15.22 9.31 -21.18
CA TYR A 147 -16.15 8.23 -20.91
C TYR A 147 -16.99 8.50 -19.67
N LYS A 148 -18.27 8.19 -19.77
CA LYS A 148 -19.17 8.18 -18.63
C LYS A 148 -18.86 7.01 -17.70
N VAL A 149 -19.28 7.13 -16.44
CA VAL A 149 -19.04 6.14 -15.38
C VAL A 149 -19.56 4.74 -15.77
N ASP A 150 -20.76 4.68 -16.33
CA ASP A 150 -21.40 3.44 -16.81
C ASP A 150 -20.54 2.76 -17.89
N ARG A 151 -20.06 3.54 -18.87
CA ARG A 151 -19.21 3.02 -19.94
C ARG A 151 -17.86 2.55 -19.40
N PHE A 152 -17.27 3.29 -18.47
CA PHE A 152 -16.02 2.91 -17.83
C PHE A 152 -16.12 1.55 -17.12
N LEU A 153 -17.12 1.37 -16.26
CA LEU A 153 -17.34 0.13 -15.53
C LEU A 153 -17.70 -1.03 -16.47
N TYR A 154 -18.55 -0.78 -17.47
CA TYR A 154 -18.92 -1.78 -18.47
C TYR A 154 -17.70 -2.27 -19.28
N ILE A 155 -16.81 -1.36 -19.69
CA ILE A 155 -15.59 -1.74 -20.40
C ILE A 155 -14.71 -2.65 -19.54
N ALA A 156 -14.61 -2.39 -18.23
CA ALA A 156 -13.82 -3.22 -17.34
C ALA A 156 -14.41 -4.64 -17.21
N LEU A 157 -15.72 -4.75 -16.99
CA LEU A 157 -16.42 -6.04 -16.93
C LEU A 157 -16.25 -6.83 -18.23
N ARG A 158 -16.44 -6.16 -19.37
CA ARG A 158 -16.31 -6.79 -20.68
C ARG A 158 -14.89 -7.28 -20.96
N LYS A 159 -13.88 -6.47 -20.66
CA LYS A 159 -12.48 -6.80 -20.97
C LYS A 159 -11.85 -7.81 -20.02
N LEU A 160 -12.22 -7.78 -18.74
CA LEU A 160 -11.55 -8.59 -17.70
C LEU A 160 -12.35 -9.83 -17.30
N LEU A 161 -13.68 -9.78 -17.43
CA LEU A 161 -14.59 -10.88 -17.05
C LEU A 161 -15.37 -11.45 -18.23
N HIS A 162 -15.19 -10.91 -19.44
CA HIS A 162 -15.91 -11.31 -20.66
C HIS A 162 -17.45 -11.26 -20.54
N ILE A 163 -17.96 -10.41 -19.65
CA ILE A 163 -19.40 -10.15 -19.52
C ILE A 163 -19.82 -9.18 -20.64
N ASN A 164 -20.40 -9.74 -21.70
CA ASN A 164 -20.84 -8.98 -22.89
C ASN A 164 -22.33 -8.60 -22.85
N ASP A 165 -23.11 -9.19 -21.94
CA ASP A 165 -24.51 -8.81 -21.77
C ASP A 165 -24.62 -7.50 -20.98
N ALA A 166 -25.20 -6.48 -21.62
CA ALA A 166 -25.26 -5.14 -21.08
C ALA A 166 -26.22 -5.03 -19.88
N GLU A 167 -27.34 -5.75 -19.89
CA GLU A 167 -28.31 -5.75 -18.80
C GLU A 167 -27.73 -6.43 -17.55
N HIS A 168 -27.14 -7.62 -17.70
CA HIS A 168 -26.44 -8.28 -16.60
C HIS A 168 -25.28 -7.43 -16.06
N ALA A 169 -24.46 -6.84 -16.93
CA ALA A 169 -23.37 -5.97 -16.48
C ALA A 169 -23.89 -4.74 -15.70
N ARG A 170 -24.98 -4.12 -16.17
CA ARG A 170 -25.62 -2.99 -15.49
C ARG A 170 -26.15 -3.40 -14.11
N SER A 171 -26.76 -4.58 -13.99
CA SER A 171 -27.24 -5.12 -12.72
C SER A 171 -26.10 -5.27 -11.70
N LEU A 172 -24.98 -5.88 -12.11
CA LEU A 172 -23.79 -6.03 -11.24
C LEU A 172 -23.21 -4.69 -10.81
N ILE A 173 -23.14 -3.72 -11.72
CA ILE A 173 -22.65 -2.36 -11.43
C ILE A 173 -23.52 -1.68 -10.37
N VAL A 174 -24.85 -1.72 -10.55
CA VAL A 174 -25.80 -1.11 -9.61
C VAL A 174 -25.68 -1.75 -8.23
N GLU A 175 -25.59 -3.07 -8.16
CA GLU A 175 -25.41 -3.82 -6.91
C GLU A 175 -24.11 -3.43 -6.20
N ALA A 176 -22.98 -3.41 -6.92
CA ALA A 176 -21.67 -3.03 -6.38
C ALA A 176 -21.68 -1.58 -5.85
N MET A 177 -22.24 -0.64 -6.61
CA MET A 177 -22.34 0.77 -6.19
C MET A 177 -23.18 0.93 -4.93
N ARG A 178 -24.35 0.29 -4.85
CA ARG A 178 -25.22 0.36 -3.66
C ARG A 178 -24.55 -0.22 -2.43
N SER A 179 -23.81 -1.33 -2.58
CA SER A 179 -23.11 -1.95 -1.46
C SER A 179 -22.00 -1.08 -0.85
N LEU A 180 -21.49 -0.09 -1.60
CA LEU A 180 -20.53 0.90 -1.13
C LEU A 180 -21.19 2.23 -0.73
N GLY A 181 -22.52 2.23 -0.50
CA GLY A 181 -23.28 3.40 -0.10
C GLY A 181 -23.40 4.48 -1.18
N MET A 182 -23.17 4.13 -2.45
CA MET A 182 -23.34 5.05 -3.58
C MET A 182 -24.77 5.00 -4.11
N ARG A 183 -25.25 6.11 -4.68
CA ARG A 183 -26.56 6.21 -5.35
C ARG A 183 -26.35 6.07 -6.87
N PRO A 184 -26.48 4.88 -7.46
CA PRO A 184 -26.15 4.68 -8.88
C PRO A 184 -27.07 5.51 -9.78
N GLU A 185 -28.28 5.80 -9.30
CA GLU A 185 -29.34 6.47 -10.04
C GLU A 185 -28.98 7.94 -10.31
N GLU A 186 -28.13 8.51 -9.46
CA GLU A 186 -27.61 9.87 -9.61
C GLU A 186 -26.28 9.92 -10.36
N LEU A 187 -25.51 8.83 -10.34
CA LEU A 187 -24.11 8.80 -10.76
C LEU A 187 -23.89 8.15 -12.13
N LEU A 188 -24.67 7.11 -12.47
CA LEU A 188 -24.62 6.48 -13.78
C LEU A 188 -25.07 7.48 -14.84
N GLY A 189 -24.37 7.52 -15.96
CA GLY A 189 -24.59 8.51 -17.02
C GLY A 189 -23.82 9.83 -16.83
N ARG A 190 -23.20 10.07 -15.67
CA ARG A 190 -22.28 11.20 -15.45
C ARG A 190 -20.86 10.89 -15.92
N TYR A 191 -20.10 11.94 -16.19
CA TYR A 191 -18.67 11.87 -16.42
C TYR A 191 -17.88 11.92 -15.11
N PRO A 192 -16.69 11.30 -15.03
CA PRO A 192 -15.82 11.32 -13.85
C PRO A 192 -15.61 12.73 -13.28
N HIS A 193 -15.42 13.75 -14.13
CA HIS A 193 -15.21 15.13 -13.69
C HIS A 193 -16.43 15.76 -12.97
N GLN A 194 -17.62 15.16 -13.07
CA GLN A 194 -18.84 15.60 -12.41
C GLN A 194 -19.08 14.92 -11.05
N LEU A 195 -18.21 13.99 -10.65
CA LEU A 195 -18.26 13.30 -9.35
C LEU A 195 -17.42 14.06 -8.33
N SER A 196 -17.83 14.02 -7.06
CA SER A 196 -16.99 14.43 -5.93
C SER A 196 -15.74 13.54 -5.81
N GLY A 197 -14.70 14.01 -5.11
CA GLY A 197 -13.49 13.23 -4.89
C GLY A 197 -13.76 11.88 -4.21
N GLY A 198 -14.65 11.87 -3.21
CA GLY A 198 -15.06 10.64 -2.52
C GLY A 198 -15.83 9.65 -3.39
N GLU A 199 -16.70 10.14 -4.28
CA GLU A 199 -17.41 9.28 -5.24
C GLU A 199 -16.45 8.65 -6.24
N ARG A 200 -15.46 9.40 -6.73
CA ARG A 200 -14.42 8.87 -7.63
C ARG A 200 -13.58 7.82 -6.95
N GLN A 201 -13.25 7.97 -5.66
CA GLN A 201 -12.49 6.96 -4.95
C GLN A 201 -13.33 5.70 -4.70
N ARG A 202 -14.58 5.84 -4.25
CA ARG A 202 -15.48 4.69 -4.07
C ARG A 202 -15.74 3.95 -5.38
N LEU A 203 -15.76 4.66 -6.51
CA LEU A 203 -15.86 4.03 -7.83
C LEU A 203 -14.68 3.08 -8.14
N MET A 204 -13.50 3.30 -7.54
CA MET A 204 -12.39 2.34 -7.62
C MET A 204 -12.63 1.09 -6.78
N LEU A 205 -13.25 1.23 -5.60
CA LEU A 205 -13.67 0.08 -4.78
C LEU A 205 -14.78 -0.70 -5.48
N VAL A 206 -15.71 -0.03 -6.17
CA VAL A 206 -16.72 -0.66 -7.03
C VAL A 206 -16.03 -1.55 -8.05
N LEU A 207 -14.98 -1.04 -8.70
CA LEU A 207 -14.21 -1.82 -9.67
C LEU A 207 -13.54 -3.04 -9.03
N ALA A 208 -12.95 -2.89 -7.84
CA ALA A 208 -12.38 -4.01 -7.10
C ALA A 208 -13.44 -5.07 -6.74
N LEU A 209 -14.63 -4.65 -6.28
CA LEU A 209 -15.76 -5.55 -6.00
C LEU A 209 -16.24 -6.31 -7.23
N LEU A 210 -16.32 -5.63 -8.36
CA LEU A 210 -16.73 -6.23 -9.63
C LEU A 210 -15.72 -7.26 -10.14
N ILE A 211 -14.43 -6.91 -10.11
CA ILE A 211 -13.35 -7.75 -10.64
C ILE A 211 -12.99 -8.92 -9.71
N LYS A 212 -13.12 -8.72 -8.40
CA LYS A 212 -12.78 -9.70 -7.35
C LYS A 212 -11.30 -10.13 -7.39
N PRO A 213 -10.34 -9.18 -7.30
CA PRO A 213 -8.93 -9.51 -7.36
C PRO A 213 -8.47 -10.28 -6.12
N ARG A 214 -7.53 -11.22 -6.28
CA ARG A 214 -6.92 -11.89 -5.13
C ARG A 214 -5.90 -10.97 -4.43
N LEU A 215 -5.21 -10.12 -5.20
CA LEU A 215 -4.24 -9.14 -4.70
C LEU A 215 -4.63 -7.71 -5.12
N LEU A 216 -4.74 -6.81 -4.14
CA LEU A 216 -4.91 -5.39 -4.36
C LEU A 216 -3.61 -4.65 -4.01
N ILE A 217 -3.10 -3.83 -4.93
CA ILE A 217 -1.97 -2.93 -4.67
C ILE A 217 -2.53 -1.53 -4.46
N ALA A 218 -2.54 -1.04 -3.22
CA ALA A 218 -3.09 0.26 -2.89
C ALA A 218 -1.95 1.28 -2.64
N ASP A 219 -1.61 2.07 -3.66
CA ASP A 219 -0.53 3.07 -3.62
C ASP A 219 -1.06 4.44 -3.19
N GLU A 220 -0.85 4.79 -1.91
CA GLU A 220 -1.33 6.01 -1.26
C GLU A 220 -2.82 6.32 -1.46
N PRO A 221 -3.72 5.33 -1.23
CA PRO A 221 -5.11 5.37 -1.70
C PRO A 221 -5.97 6.45 -1.03
N VAL A 222 -5.52 7.03 0.09
CA VAL A 222 -6.25 8.00 0.91
C VAL A 222 -5.55 9.36 1.05
N SER A 223 -4.42 9.55 0.35
CA SER A 223 -3.55 10.74 0.53
C SER A 223 -4.22 12.06 0.13
N MET A 224 -5.01 12.08 -0.94
CA MET A 224 -5.64 13.29 -1.49
C MET A 224 -7.07 13.53 -0.98
N ILE A 225 -7.43 12.97 0.19
CA ILE A 225 -8.82 12.81 0.60
C ILE A 225 -9.08 13.45 1.96
N ASP A 226 -10.28 14.03 2.09
CA ASP A 226 -10.76 14.59 3.34
C ASP A 226 -10.77 13.54 4.46
N ALA A 227 -10.44 13.96 5.68
CA ALA A 227 -10.28 13.08 6.83
C ALA A 227 -11.52 12.19 7.07
N SER A 228 -12.73 12.72 6.86
CA SER A 228 -13.98 11.97 7.04
C SER A 228 -14.16 10.82 6.06
N LEU A 229 -13.67 10.97 4.83
CA LEU A 229 -13.78 9.97 3.77
C LEU A 229 -12.68 8.89 3.86
N ARG A 230 -11.54 9.19 4.50
CA ARG A 230 -10.46 8.19 4.69
C ARG A 230 -10.93 7.01 5.51
N ALA A 231 -11.62 7.26 6.63
CA ALA A 231 -12.11 6.21 7.53
C ALA A 231 -13.02 5.23 6.77
N ILE A 232 -13.97 5.76 5.99
CA ILE A 232 -14.89 4.97 5.17
C ILE A 232 -14.13 4.08 4.17
N PHE A 233 -13.09 4.60 3.51
CA PHE A 233 -12.28 3.79 2.59
C PHE A 233 -11.55 2.65 3.31
N LEU A 234 -10.93 2.96 4.46
CA LEU A 234 -10.17 1.98 5.24
C LEU A 234 -11.09 0.89 5.82
N GLU A 235 -12.29 1.26 6.28
CA GLU A 235 -13.33 0.32 6.72
C GLU A 235 -13.75 -0.61 5.59
N ASN A 236 -14.06 -0.07 4.40
CA ASN A 236 -14.38 -0.90 3.24
C ASN A 236 -13.24 -1.86 2.90
N LEU A 237 -11.97 -1.41 2.95
CA LEU A 237 -10.83 -2.28 2.69
C LEU A 237 -10.72 -3.43 3.70
N LEU A 238 -10.98 -3.16 4.99
CA LEU A 238 -11.05 -4.18 6.03
C LEU A 238 -12.19 -5.17 5.79
N GLU A 239 -13.35 -4.71 5.33
CA GLU A 239 -14.46 -5.58 4.97
C GLU A 239 -14.11 -6.50 3.79
N LEU A 240 -13.48 -5.96 2.73
CA LEU A 240 -13.02 -6.75 1.58
C LEU A 240 -12.03 -7.84 2.03
N LYS A 241 -11.11 -7.51 2.92
CA LYS A 241 -10.18 -8.49 3.50
C LYS A 241 -10.93 -9.56 4.30
N ASN A 242 -11.75 -9.16 5.27
CA ASN A 242 -12.36 -10.07 6.24
C ASN A 242 -13.48 -10.93 5.65
N LYS A 243 -14.35 -10.34 4.82
CA LYS A 243 -15.51 -11.01 4.25
C LYS A 243 -15.17 -11.70 2.92
N LEU A 244 -14.35 -11.06 2.09
CA LEU A 244 -14.11 -11.54 0.71
C LEU A 244 -12.77 -12.23 0.53
N GLY A 245 -11.90 -12.19 1.53
CA GLY A 245 -10.59 -12.81 1.44
C GLY A 245 -9.63 -12.08 0.50
N LEU A 246 -9.74 -10.76 0.42
CA LEU A 246 -8.77 -9.93 -0.27
C LEU A 246 -7.41 -9.94 0.47
N SER A 247 -6.32 -10.05 -0.30
CA SER A 247 -4.98 -9.71 0.18
C SER A 247 -4.55 -8.36 -0.39
N CYS A 248 -3.92 -7.52 0.42
CA CYS A 248 -3.58 -6.16 0.00
C CYS A 248 -2.13 -5.80 0.34
N LEU A 249 -1.42 -5.23 -0.63
CA LEU A 249 -0.20 -4.47 -0.37
C LEU A 249 -0.61 -3.00 -0.23
N TYR A 250 -0.71 -2.52 1.01
CA TYR A 250 -1.12 -1.16 1.33
C TYR A 250 0.11 -0.26 1.46
N ILE A 251 0.31 0.62 0.50
CA ILE A 251 1.50 1.47 0.42
C ILE A 251 1.11 2.87 0.88
N THR A 252 1.82 3.39 1.87
CA THR A 252 1.52 4.71 2.44
C THR A 252 2.77 5.36 3.01
N HIS A 253 2.73 6.67 3.21
CA HIS A 253 3.69 7.36 4.07
C HIS A 253 3.11 7.68 5.46
N ASP A 254 1.83 7.38 5.71
CA ASP A 254 1.12 7.62 6.97
C ASP A 254 1.02 6.32 7.79
N LEU A 255 1.83 6.21 8.85
CA LEU A 255 1.87 5.06 9.75
C LEU A 255 0.57 4.90 10.55
N ILE A 256 -0.21 5.96 10.78
CA ILE A 256 -1.49 5.86 11.51
C ILE A 256 -2.47 5.03 10.69
N THR A 257 -2.58 5.34 9.39
CA THR A 257 -3.43 4.55 8.49
C THR A 257 -2.91 3.12 8.32
N ALA A 258 -1.59 2.94 8.26
CA ALA A 258 -0.97 1.61 8.21
C ALA A 258 -1.30 0.78 9.47
N ASN A 259 -1.19 1.38 10.66
CA ASN A 259 -1.51 0.73 11.93
C ASN A 259 -2.97 0.30 11.99
N TYR A 260 -3.86 1.13 11.44
CA TYR A 260 -5.30 0.89 11.48
C TYR A 260 -5.73 -0.31 10.63
N VAL A 261 -5.15 -0.50 9.43
CA VAL A 261 -5.62 -1.56 8.50
C VAL A 261 -4.71 -2.78 8.39
N ALA A 262 -3.41 -2.63 8.64
CA ALA A 262 -2.45 -3.66 8.27
C ALA A 262 -2.18 -4.67 9.39
N ASP A 263 -2.05 -5.93 9.02
CA ASP A 263 -1.60 -7.00 9.91
C ASP A 263 -0.08 -6.93 10.14
N ARG A 264 0.66 -6.59 9.07
CA ARG A 264 2.12 -6.48 9.06
C ARG A 264 2.55 -5.15 8.47
N ALA A 265 3.69 -4.65 8.92
CA ALA A 265 4.33 -3.47 8.36
C ALA A 265 5.74 -3.81 7.86
N LEU A 266 6.08 -3.27 6.69
CA LEU A 266 7.39 -3.29 6.04
C LEU A 266 7.86 -1.85 5.89
N VAL A 267 8.96 -1.49 6.55
CA VAL A 267 9.51 -0.13 6.53
C VAL A 267 10.62 -0.06 5.49
N LEU A 268 10.46 0.84 4.52
CA LEU A 268 11.35 1.03 3.38
C LEU A 268 12.09 2.37 3.49
N CYS A 269 13.43 2.31 3.50
CA CYS A 269 14.31 3.48 3.53
C CYS A 269 15.27 3.43 2.33
N HIS A 270 15.28 4.47 1.49
CA HIS A 270 16.18 4.61 0.33
C HIS A 270 16.35 3.35 -0.55
N GLY A 271 15.27 2.59 -0.73
CA GLY A 271 15.23 1.39 -1.56
C GLY A 271 15.57 0.10 -0.84
N ARG A 272 15.66 0.09 0.49
CA ARG A 272 15.93 -1.09 1.32
C ARG A 272 14.89 -1.28 2.41
N LEU A 273 14.58 -2.54 2.72
CA LEU A 273 13.78 -2.88 3.90
C LEU A 273 14.64 -2.75 5.15
N VAL A 274 14.22 -1.88 6.06
CA VAL A 274 14.96 -1.62 7.30
C VAL A 274 14.32 -2.23 8.53
N GLU A 275 13.01 -2.49 8.47
CA GLU A 275 12.26 -3.13 9.55
C GLU A 275 11.03 -3.82 9.00
N ALA A 276 10.66 -4.97 9.56
CA ALA A 276 9.49 -5.73 9.17
C ALA A 276 8.92 -6.48 10.38
N GLY A 277 7.60 -6.58 10.50
CA GLY A 277 6.96 -7.32 11.59
C GLY A 277 5.46 -7.11 11.63
N LYS A 278 4.82 -7.49 12.73
CA LYS A 278 3.42 -7.12 12.99
C LYS A 278 3.29 -5.60 13.05
N SER A 279 2.23 -5.08 12.44
CA SER A 279 2.03 -3.62 12.30
C SER A 279 2.06 -2.91 13.66
N GLU A 280 1.34 -3.45 14.64
CA GLU A 280 1.26 -2.93 16.00
C GLU A 280 2.63 -2.87 16.70
N GLU A 281 3.47 -3.91 16.55
CA GLU A 281 4.80 -3.98 17.17
C GLU A 281 5.77 -2.99 16.52
N VAL A 282 5.78 -2.92 15.18
CA VAL A 282 6.62 -2.00 14.41
C VAL A 282 6.31 -0.54 14.74
N ILE A 283 5.06 -0.22 15.04
CA ILE A 283 4.60 1.16 15.26
C ILE A 283 4.68 1.55 16.74
N ARG A 284 4.33 0.65 17.67
CA ARG A 284 4.34 0.97 19.11
C ARG A 284 5.74 0.91 19.73
N ASP A 285 6.57 -0.01 19.28
CA ASP A 285 7.93 -0.21 19.82
C ASP A 285 8.95 -0.29 18.68
N PRO A 286 9.06 0.73 17.80
CA PRO A 286 9.93 0.70 16.63
C PRO A 286 11.39 0.43 16.99
N LEU A 287 12.05 -0.52 16.30
CA LEU A 287 13.45 -0.84 16.60
C LEU A 287 14.42 0.02 15.82
N HIS A 288 14.21 0.16 14.51
CA HIS A 288 15.14 0.87 13.64
C HIS A 288 15.06 2.38 13.88
N PRO A 289 16.19 3.11 13.99
CA PRO A 289 16.18 4.56 14.22
C PRO A 289 15.38 5.37 13.20
N TYR A 290 15.34 4.92 11.94
CA TYR A 290 14.45 5.47 10.91
C TYR A 290 12.96 5.29 11.25
N THR A 291 12.55 4.10 11.68
CA THR A 291 11.15 3.84 12.04
C THR A 291 10.75 4.68 13.25
N LYS A 292 11.64 4.80 14.26
CA LYS A 292 11.45 5.72 15.40
C LYS A 292 11.19 7.14 14.91
N LEU A 293 12.04 7.65 14.02
CA LEU A 293 11.89 8.98 13.44
C LEU A 293 10.56 9.16 12.69
N LEU A 294 10.13 8.15 11.93
CA LEU A 294 8.83 8.18 11.24
C LEU A 294 7.67 8.26 12.23
N VAL A 295 7.68 7.43 13.27
CA VAL A 295 6.64 7.42 14.32
C VAL A 295 6.60 8.76 15.05
N ASP A 296 7.76 9.28 15.48
CA ASP A 296 7.88 10.55 16.19
C ASP A 296 7.38 11.73 15.35
N SER A 297 7.61 11.70 14.03
CA SER A 297 7.15 12.76 13.12
C SER A 297 5.62 12.82 12.95
N MET A 298 4.90 11.78 13.37
CA MET A 298 3.44 11.68 13.24
C MET A 298 2.69 11.97 14.53
N LEU A 299 3.35 11.89 15.69
CA LEU A 299 2.74 12.31 16.94
C LEU A 299 2.61 13.84 16.90
N LEU A 300 1.37 14.33 17.01
CA LEU A 300 1.10 15.76 17.17
C LEU A 300 1.97 16.29 18.31
N PRO A 301 2.69 17.41 18.13
CA PRO A 301 3.37 18.03 19.25
C PRO A 301 2.33 18.32 20.32
N ASP A 302 2.54 17.82 21.54
CA ASP A 302 1.71 18.18 22.68
C ASP A 302 1.72 19.72 22.76
N PRO A 303 0.56 20.40 22.69
CA PRO A 303 0.50 21.86 22.79
C PRO A 303 1.08 22.39 24.11
N ARG A 304 1.35 21.53 25.10
CA ARG A 304 2.05 21.84 26.35
C ARG A 304 3.56 21.58 26.31
N SER A 305 4.06 20.88 25.29
CA SER A 305 5.48 20.68 25.04
C SER A 305 6.07 21.87 24.27
N VAL A 306 6.25 22.99 24.97
CA VAL A 306 7.05 24.11 24.45
C VAL A 306 8.51 23.71 24.53
N ASN A 307 9.03 23.04 23.50
CA ASN A 307 10.42 23.13 23.02
C ASN A 307 10.70 22.10 21.92
N VAL A 308 10.55 22.51 20.65
CA VAL A 308 11.40 21.99 19.58
C VAL A 308 11.85 23.19 18.74
N SER A 309 13.15 23.46 18.83
CA SER A 309 13.83 24.57 18.18
C SER A 309 13.62 24.55 16.66
N SER A 310 13.08 25.67 16.16
CA SER A 310 12.82 25.94 14.74
C SER A 310 14.08 26.15 13.87
N VAL A 311 15.25 25.69 14.34
CA VAL A 311 16.55 25.85 13.65
C VAL A 311 17.01 24.54 12.98
N ALA A 312 16.47 23.38 13.36
CA ALA A 312 16.86 22.07 12.78
C ALA A 312 16.13 21.69 11.47
N SER A 313 15.07 22.41 11.09
CA SER A 313 14.19 21.99 9.99
C SER A 313 14.83 22.11 8.59
N LEU A 314 15.79 23.03 8.40
CA LEU A 314 16.51 23.21 7.13
C LEU A 314 17.62 22.17 6.94
N ASP A 315 18.35 21.81 7.99
CA ASP A 315 19.40 20.78 7.93
C ASP A 315 18.81 19.38 7.76
N VAL A 316 17.69 19.07 8.43
CA VAL A 316 17.02 17.75 8.30
C VAL A 316 16.54 17.50 6.87
N ARG A 317 16.04 18.52 6.16
CA ARG A 317 15.63 18.38 4.74
C ARG A 317 16.82 18.09 3.82
N ARG A 318 17.93 18.83 3.96
CA ARG A 318 19.16 18.53 3.18
C ARG A 318 19.69 17.13 3.47
N LEU A 319 19.69 16.70 4.74
CA LEU A 319 20.14 15.37 5.14
C LEU A 319 19.22 14.26 4.63
N SER A 320 17.92 14.53 4.45
CA SER A 320 16.98 13.55 3.87
C SER A 320 17.21 13.29 2.37
N GLU A 321 17.83 14.25 1.66
CA GLU A 321 18.19 14.12 0.25
C GLU A 321 19.56 13.43 0.05
N LEU A 322 20.39 13.38 1.09
CA LEU A 322 21.70 12.76 1.07
C LEU A 322 21.59 11.24 1.27
N LYS A 323 21.76 10.49 0.18
CA LYS A 323 21.84 9.03 0.21
C LYS A 323 23.32 8.60 0.38
N PRO A 324 23.68 7.85 1.44
CA PRO A 324 25.01 7.26 1.56
C PRO A 324 25.36 6.38 0.36
N GLU A 325 26.57 6.51 -0.16
CA GLU A 325 27.06 5.63 -1.25
C GLU A 325 27.42 4.23 -0.75
N ARG A 326 27.77 4.11 0.55
CA ARG A 326 28.17 2.87 1.22
C ARG A 326 27.64 2.83 2.65
N GLY A 327 27.56 1.62 3.19
CA GLY A 327 27.17 1.38 4.57
C GLY A 327 25.65 1.45 4.78
N CYS A 328 25.24 1.81 6.00
CA CYS A 328 23.83 1.94 6.36
C CYS A 328 23.18 3.13 5.64
N VAL A 329 22.05 2.86 4.97
CA VAL A 329 21.27 3.86 4.20
C VAL A 329 20.76 5.04 5.03
N PHE A 330 20.67 4.90 6.36
CA PHE A 330 20.16 5.95 7.26
C PHE A 330 21.26 6.65 8.08
N ARG A 331 22.55 6.35 7.84
CA ARG A 331 23.65 6.76 8.74
C ARG A 331 23.72 8.28 8.99
N TYR A 332 23.46 9.11 7.99
CA TYR A 332 23.60 10.58 8.10
C TYR A 332 22.54 11.23 9.00
N ARG A 333 21.42 10.54 9.24
CA ARG A 333 20.32 10.99 10.10
C ARG A 333 20.19 10.15 11.37
N CYS A 334 21.04 9.13 11.54
CA CYS A 334 20.95 8.20 12.64
C CYS A 334 21.65 8.78 13.88
N PRO A 335 20.95 8.97 15.02
CA PRO A 335 21.58 9.41 16.27
C PRO A 335 22.51 8.35 16.89
N TYR A 336 22.41 7.11 16.44
CA TYR A 336 23.22 5.97 16.88
C TYR A 336 24.21 5.50 15.81
N ALA A 337 24.62 6.39 14.90
CA ALA A 337 25.58 6.03 13.85
C ALA A 337 26.92 5.60 14.47
N MET A 338 27.39 4.41 14.08
CA MET A 338 28.67 3.83 14.50
C MET A 338 29.61 3.70 13.30
N LYS A 339 30.92 3.51 13.52
CA LYS A 339 31.90 3.33 12.44
C LYS A 339 31.53 2.18 11.49
N ILE A 340 31.03 1.07 12.03
CA ILE A 340 30.55 -0.07 11.22
C ILE A 340 29.43 0.32 10.23
N CYS A 341 28.61 1.32 10.57
CA CYS A 341 27.55 1.84 9.71
C CYS A 341 28.09 2.62 8.50
N GLU A 342 29.36 3.03 8.51
CA GLU A 342 30.00 3.71 7.39
C GLU A 342 30.44 2.72 6.31
N ASP A 343 31.02 1.61 6.76
CA ASP A 343 31.70 0.64 5.89
C ASP A 343 30.78 -0.52 5.47
N LYS A 344 29.87 -0.95 6.35
CA LYS A 344 29.05 -2.13 6.14
C LYS A 344 27.58 -1.78 6.13
N GLU A 345 26.84 -2.50 5.29
CA GLU A 345 25.41 -2.39 5.20
C GLU A 345 24.75 -3.43 6.11
N PRO A 346 23.82 -3.03 7.00
CA PRO A 346 23.17 -3.98 7.87
C PRO A 346 22.23 -4.88 7.07
N VAL A 347 22.22 -6.17 7.41
CA VAL A 347 21.33 -7.18 6.82
C VAL A 347 20.04 -7.25 7.63
N LEU A 348 18.91 -7.55 6.97
CA LEU A 348 17.61 -7.69 7.62
C LEU A 348 17.58 -8.99 8.45
N ASN A 349 17.90 -8.89 9.75
CA ASN A 349 18.02 -10.03 10.66
C ASN A 349 16.76 -10.23 11.48
N ASP A 350 16.43 -11.48 11.81
CA ASP A 350 15.35 -11.82 12.75
C ASP A 350 15.77 -11.52 14.18
N VAL A 351 14.94 -10.79 14.91
CA VAL A 351 15.15 -10.40 16.31
C VAL A 351 14.10 -11.05 17.24
N GLY A 352 13.43 -12.09 16.75
CA GLY A 352 12.39 -12.83 17.44
C GLY A 352 10.98 -12.29 17.14
N ARG A 353 9.97 -13.09 17.48
CA ARG A 353 8.53 -12.75 17.36
C ARG A 353 8.08 -12.39 15.94
N ASP A 354 8.69 -12.96 14.91
CA ASP A 354 8.41 -12.64 13.49
C ASP A 354 8.72 -11.16 13.17
N ARG A 355 9.71 -10.61 13.85
CA ARG A 355 10.19 -9.25 13.68
C ARG A 355 11.61 -9.28 13.11
N ARG A 356 11.86 -8.46 12.10
CA ARG A 356 13.15 -8.35 11.44
C ARG A 356 13.60 -6.90 11.37
N VAL A 357 14.89 -6.65 11.53
CA VAL A 357 15.47 -5.31 11.49
C VAL A 357 16.85 -5.33 10.84
N ALA A 358 17.11 -4.34 9.99
CA ALA A 358 18.40 -4.12 9.36
C ALA A 358 19.17 -3.03 10.11
N CYS A 359 19.70 -3.35 11.29
CA CYS A 359 20.47 -2.40 12.11
C CYS A 359 21.52 -3.12 12.96
N PHE A 360 22.74 -2.57 13.01
CA PHE A 360 23.84 -3.11 13.83
C PHE A 360 23.61 -3.00 15.34
N LEU A 361 22.62 -2.23 15.80
CA LEU A 361 22.24 -2.24 17.22
C LEU A 361 21.64 -3.58 17.66
N TYR A 362 21.09 -4.35 16.72
CA TYR A 362 20.40 -5.62 16.98
C TYR A 362 21.01 -6.79 16.20
N SER A 363 22.25 -6.64 15.72
CA SER A 363 22.99 -7.74 15.12
C SER A 363 23.72 -8.54 16.19
N ASP A 364 23.85 -9.86 16.02
CA ASP A 364 24.57 -10.74 16.97
C ASP A 364 26.01 -10.29 17.28
N GLN A 365 26.62 -9.47 16.41
CA GLN A 365 27.98 -8.93 16.60
C GLN A 365 28.11 -7.93 17.76
N THR A 366 27.01 -7.38 18.29
CA THR A 366 27.01 -6.41 19.39
C THR A 366 26.79 -7.07 20.76
N ILE A 367 26.24 -8.29 20.78
CA ILE A 367 26.01 -9.06 22.03
C ILE A 367 27.34 -9.56 22.63
N SER A 368 28.38 -9.74 21.81
CA SER A 368 29.71 -10.16 22.27
C SER A 368 30.56 -9.05 22.91
N THR A 369 30.18 -7.78 22.80
CA THR A 369 31.01 -6.65 23.24
C THR A 369 30.52 -5.97 24.54
N GLN A 370 29.43 -6.45 25.14
CA GLN A 370 28.94 -5.97 26.44
C GLN A 370 29.13 -6.98 27.60
N LEU A 371 29.80 -8.10 27.35
CA LEU A 371 30.17 -9.10 28.37
C LEU A 371 31.69 -9.20 28.58
N GLY A 372 32.44 -8.16 28.21
CA GLY A 372 33.90 -8.08 28.38
C GLY A 372 34.31 -7.02 29.39
#